data_AF-A0A1L9Q2R3-F1
#
_entry.id   AF-A0A1L9Q2R3-F1
#
_cell.length_a   1.000
_cell.length_b   1.000
_cell.length_c   1.000
_cell.angle_alpha   90.00
_cell.angle_beta   90.00
_cell.angle_gamma   90.00
#
_symmetry.space_group_name_H-M   'P 1'
#
loop_
_entity.id
_entity.type
_entity.pdbx_description
1 polymer ?
#
loop_
_entity_poly.entity_id
_entity_poly.type
_entity_poly.pdbx_seq_one_letter_code
_entity_poly.pdbx_strand_id
1 'polypeptide(L)'
;MTGFRRDGKYKDMAGHDINYIAVSGVLSMLGRAGERPHAPGNIIGDFAGGGAVCFQGILLALLSRANTGRGQVVEANMVDGSAYLAAMPRLNLETPLWSGPRGTNMLDGGSPFYDTYETKDAGKYFSVGALEPQFYAALIKGLGFQKGELPSRDNRDNWPALREAFTKRFKEKTRAEWEAVFDGTDACAAPVLEQSELRQAGFEQRPIVHLSDTPARPIAAEDGGWEGGILAPGTGGDETLKTWLGWEQGRDYEVRKDGALVRPDGKSRL
;
A
#
# COMPACT_ATOMS: atom_id res chain seq x y z
N MET A 1 -13.04 -1.26 13.78
CA MET A 1 -12.62 -1.67 12.44
C MET A 1 -13.53 -2.77 11.93
N THR A 2 -14.07 -2.63 10.72
CA THR A 2 -14.82 -3.67 10.01
C THR A 2 -14.39 -3.70 8.54
N GLY A 3 -14.70 -4.78 7.83
CA GLY A 3 -14.51 -4.84 6.39
C GLY A 3 -15.53 -3.98 5.65
N PHE A 4 -16.79 -4.43 5.69
CA PHE A 4 -17.95 -3.65 5.22
C PHE A 4 -18.36 -2.56 6.23
N ARG A 5 -19.16 -1.60 5.75
CA ARG A 5 -19.88 -0.66 6.62
C ARG A 5 -20.78 -1.43 7.60
N ARG A 6 -21.05 -0.83 8.76
CA ARG A 6 -21.96 -1.42 9.77
C ARG A 6 -23.44 -1.33 9.38
N ASP A 7 -23.73 -0.69 8.26
CA ASP A 7 -25.05 -0.55 7.67
C ASP A 7 -25.08 -1.01 6.20
N GLY A 8 -26.28 -0.96 5.61
CA GLY A 8 -26.47 -1.31 4.21
C GLY A 8 -26.42 -2.82 3.93
N LYS A 9 -26.41 -3.14 2.64
CA LYS A 9 -26.62 -4.49 2.10
C LYS A 9 -25.59 -5.53 2.58
N TYR A 10 -24.35 -5.10 2.82
CA TYR A 10 -23.21 -5.99 3.07
C TYR A 10 -22.82 -6.11 4.55
N LYS A 11 -23.53 -5.45 5.47
CA LYS A 11 -23.11 -5.27 6.87
C LYS A 11 -22.84 -6.56 7.66
N ASP A 12 -23.61 -7.62 7.38
CA ASP A 12 -23.51 -8.91 8.09
C ASP A 12 -22.75 -9.96 7.27
N MET A 13 -22.19 -9.58 6.12
CA MET A 13 -21.46 -10.50 5.26
C MET A 13 -20.01 -10.66 5.71
N ALA A 14 -19.52 -11.90 5.66
CA ALA A 14 -18.09 -12.18 5.73
C ALA A 14 -17.39 -11.69 4.45
N GLY A 15 -16.10 -11.40 4.57
CA GLY A 15 -15.24 -11.04 3.44
C GLY A 15 -13.78 -11.00 3.82
N HIS A 16 -12.95 -10.75 2.82
CA HIS A 16 -11.55 -10.38 2.95
C HIS A 16 -11.28 -9.13 2.12
N ASP A 17 -10.05 -8.61 2.19
CA ASP A 17 -9.57 -7.44 1.44
C ASP A 17 -10.23 -7.29 0.06
N ILE A 18 -10.10 -8.31 -0.79
CA ILE A 18 -10.58 -8.32 -2.18
C ILE A 18 -12.09 -8.02 -2.29
N ASN A 19 -12.91 -8.47 -1.32
CA ASN A 19 -14.34 -8.20 -1.31
C ASN A 19 -14.65 -6.75 -0.93
N TYR A 20 -13.89 -6.19 0.00
CA TYR A 20 -14.06 -4.81 0.46
C TYR A 20 -13.63 -3.81 -0.62
N ILE A 21 -12.47 -4.05 -1.25
CA ILE A 21 -12.01 -3.21 -2.36
C ILE A 21 -12.88 -3.38 -3.61
N ALA A 22 -13.53 -4.54 -3.81
CA ALA A 22 -14.55 -4.71 -4.85
C ALA A 22 -15.76 -3.80 -4.61
N VAL A 23 -16.32 -3.80 -3.39
CA VAL A 23 -17.49 -2.96 -3.05
C VAL A 23 -17.15 -1.48 -3.02
N SER A 24 -15.91 -1.11 -2.71
CA SER A 24 -15.44 0.29 -2.77
C SER A 24 -15.35 0.86 -4.20
N GLY A 25 -15.37 -0.01 -5.22
CA GLY A 25 -15.13 0.32 -6.62
C GLY A 25 -13.67 0.28 -7.03
N VAL A 26 -12.72 0.26 -6.08
CA VAL A 26 -11.28 0.30 -6.37
C VAL A 26 -10.82 -0.88 -7.21
N LEU A 27 -11.27 -2.10 -6.91
CA LEU A 27 -10.82 -3.29 -7.63
C LEU A 27 -11.09 -3.19 -9.14
N SER A 28 -12.21 -2.58 -9.55
CA SER A 28 -12.56 -2.43 -10.97
C SER A 28 -11.54 -1.62 -11.78
N MET A 29 -10.74 -0.79 -11.12
CA MET A 29 -9.74 0.10 -11.73
C MET A 29 -8.37 -0.57 -11.89
N LEU A 30 -8.13 -1.72 -11.24
CA LEU A 30 -6.81 -2.33 -11.14
C LEU A 30 -6.63 -3.49 -12.11
N GLY A 31 -5.54 -3.47 -12.88
CA GLY A 31 -5.18 -4.51 -13.85
C GLY A 31 -5.09 -3.99 -15.30
N ARG A 32 -4.64 -4.86 -16.22
CA ARG A 32 -4.46 -4.51 -17.63
C ARG A 32 -5.79 -4.44 -18.38
N ALA A 33 -5.79 -3.70 -19.50
CA ALA A 33 -6.91 -3.65 -20.42
C ALA A 33 -7.18 -5.05 -21.01
N GLY A 34 -8.45 -5.42 -21.13
CA GLY A 34 -8.86 -6.74 -21.67
C GLY A 34 -8.70 -7.92 -20.69
N GLU A 35 -8.04 -7.74 -19.55
CA GLU A 35 -7.90 -8.76 -18.51
C GLU A 35 -8.94 -8.59 -17.39
N ARG A 36 -9.07 -9.58 -16.50
CA ARG A 36 -9.90 -9.46 -15.28
C ARG A 36 -9.27 -8.44 -14.29
N PRO A 37 -10.06 -7.83 -13.40
CA PRO A 37 -9.52 -7.04 -12.29
C PRO A 37 -8.45 -7.79 -11.49
N HIS A 38 -7.38 -7.09 -11.11
CA HIS A 38 -6.23 -7.64 -10.39
C HIS A 38 -6.17 -7.10 -8.97
N ALA A 39 -6.17 -7.99 -7.97
CA ALA A 39 -6.07 -7.60 -6.57
C ALA A 39 -4.60 -7.27 -6.20
N PRO A 40 -4.33 -6.10 -5.58
CA PRO A 40 -2.97 -5.65 -5.26
C PRO A 40 -2.48 -6.24 -3.92
N GLY A 41 -2.50 -7.57 -3.82
CA GLY A 41 -2.41 -8.26 -2.52
C GLY A 41 -3.53 -7.79 -1.59
N ASN A 42 -3.21 -7.59 -0.32
CA ASN A 42 -4.12 -6.99 0.67
C ASN A 42 -3.69 -5.58 1.12
N ILE A 43 -2.94 -4.87 0.26
CA ILE A 43 -2.33 -3.58 0.59
C ILE A 43 -3.39 -2.46 0.68
N ILE A 44 -4.39 -2.49 -0.19
CA ILE A 44 -5.38 -1.41 -0.26
C ILE A 44 -6.46 -1.54 0.81
N GLY A 45 -7.06 -2.71 1.00
CA GLY A 45 -8.17 -2.87 1.95
C GLY A 45 -7.67 -3.02 3.38
N ASP A 46 -6.91 -4.08 3.68
CA ASP A 46 -6.51 -4.41 5.05
C ASP A 46 -5.61 -3.32 5.66
N PHE A 47 -4.65 -2.81 4.87
CA PHE A 47 -3.65 -1.86 5.34
C PHE A 47 -4.03 -0.40 5.08
N ALA A 48 -4.03 0.06 3.83
CA ALA A 48 -4.16 1.49 3.52
C ALA A 48 -5.57 2.04 3.84
N GLY A 49 -6.62 1.37 3.38
CA GLY A 49 -8.02 1.74 3.60
C GLY A 49 -8.59 1.25 4.93
N GLY A 50 -7.92 0.30 5.58
CA GLY A 50 -8.33 -0.27 6.86
C GLY A 50 -7.45 0.22 8.00
N GLY A 51 -6.34 -0.48 8.24
CA GLY A 51 -5.43 -0.23 9.36
C GLY A 51 -5.00 1.22 9.50
N ALA A 52 -4.53 1.85 8.42
CA ALA A 52 -4.05 3.24 8.45
C ALA A 52 -5.20 4.24 8.72
N VAL A 53 -6.39 4.02 8.15
CA VAL A 53 -7.58 4.84 8.44
C VAL A 53 -8.02 4.68 9.90
N CYS A 54 -7.98 3.46 10.45
CA CYS A 54 -8.25 3.23 11.88
C CYS A 54 -7.27 3.99 12.76
N PHE A 55 -5.98 3.88 12.44
CA PHE A 55 -4.91 4.55 13.15
C PHE A 55 -5.11 6.06 13.13
N GLN A 56 -5.40 6.65 11.96
CA GLN A 56 -5.74 8.07 11.84
C GLN A 56 -6.95 8.43 12.72
N GLY A 57 -8.02 7.63 12.71
CA GLY A 57 -9.19 7.85 13.56
C GLY A 57 -8.85 7.82 15.06
N ILE A 58 -7.97 6.92 15.49
CA ILE A 58 -7.46 6.87 16.87
C ILE A 58 -6.68 8.13 17.21
N LEU A 59 -5.77 8.59 16.34
CA LEU A 59 -5.03 9.84 16.55
C LEU A 59 -5.98 11.04 16.71
N LEU A 60 -6.99 11.14 15.85
CA LEU A 60 -8.01 12.19 15.93
C LEU A 60 -8.81 12.11 17.24
N ALA A 61 -9.14 10.91 17.71
CA ALA A 61 -9.82 10.72 18.99
C ALA A 61 -8.92 11.10 20.18
N LEU A 62 -7.62 10.80 20.13
CA LEU A 62 -6.66 11.22 21.14
C LEU A 62 -6.51 12.75 21.20
N LEU A 63 -6.46 13.40 20.03
CA LEU A 63 -6.42 14.86 19.93
C LEU A 63 -7.71 15.50 20.49
N SER A 64 -8.88 14.96 20.15
CA SER A 64 -10.16 15.40 20.72
C SER A 64 -10.19 15.22 22.24
N ARG A 65 -9.68 14.09 22.75
CA ARG A 65 -9.59 13.80 24.19
C ARG A 65 -8.71 14.79 24.92
N ALA A 66 -7.65 15.31 24.30
CA ALA A 66 -6.77 16.31 24.94
C ALA A 66 -7.51 17.59 25.34
N ASN A 67 -8.56 17.95 24.59
CA ASN A 67 -9.39 19.13 24.88
C ASN A 67 -10.64 18.78 25.71
N THR A 68 -11.24 17.62 25.47
CA THR A 68 -12.55 17.26 26.03
C THR A 68 -12.47 16.39 27.28
N GLY A 69 -11.33 15.73 27.52
CA GLY A 69 -11.15 14.71 28.56
C GLY A 69 -11.92 13.40 28.31
N ARG A 70 -12.62 13.24 27.17
CA ARG A 70 -13.48 12.09 26.89
C ARG A 70 -13.00 11.30 25.68
N GLY A 71 -13.15 9.99 25.75
CA GLY A 71 -12.99 9.11 24.58
C GLY A 71 -14.22 9.15 23.67
N GLN A 72 -14.12 8.50 22.52
CA GLN A 72 -15.21 8.30 21.57
C GLN A 72 -15.03 7.00 20.79
N VAL A 73 -16.10 6.54 20.13
CA VAL A 73 -16.04 5.38 19.24
C VAL A 73 -15.43 5.80 17.91
N VAL A 74 -14.34 5.13 17.51
CA VAL A 74 -13.75 5.27 16.18
C VAL A 74 -14.35 4.20 15.27
N GLU A 75 -15.21 4.63 14.35
CA GLU A 75 -15.75 3.77 13.31
C GLU A 75 -14.95 3.95 12.02
N ALA A 76 -14.23 2.90 11.64
CA ALA A 76 -13.47 2.83 10.39
C ALA A 76 -13.79 1.49 9.71
N ASN A 77 -13.94 1.52 8.39
CA ASN A 77 -14.21 0.35 7.57
C ASN A 77 -13.39 0.37 6.27
N MET A 78 -13.03 -0.81 5.78
CA MET A 78 -12.15 -0.96 4.63
C MET A 78 -12.79 -0.51 3.31
N VAL A 79 -14.12 -0.58 3.18
CA VAL A 79 -14.83 -0.09 1.99
C VAL A 79 -14.68 1.42 1.83
N ASP A 80 -14.97 2.20 2.88
CA ASP A 80 -14.93 3.66 2.83
C ASP A 80 -13.51 4.19 2.78
N GLY A 81 -12.60 3.59 3.53
CA GLY A 81 -11.19 3.97 3.45
C GLY A 81 -10.61 3.72 2.07
N SER A 82 -10.90 2.57 1.46
CA SER A 82 -10.47 2.28 0.08
C SER A 82 -11.13 3.23 -0.94
N ALA A 83 -12.42 3.49 -0.79
CA ALA A 83 -13.16 4.42 -1.64
C ALA A 83 -12.59 5.84 -1.56
N TYR A 84 -12.16 6.28 -0.37
CA TYR A 84 -11.48 7.55 -0.16
C TYR A 84 -10.14 7.63 -0.90
N LEU A 85 -9.32 6.57 -0.85
CA LEU A 85 -8.05 6.50 -1.58
C LEU A 85 -8.22 6.65 -3.10
N ALA A 86 -9.37 6.23 -3.65
CA ALA A 86 -9.70 6.40 -5.07
C ALA A 86 -10.50 7.67 -5.38
N ALA A 87 -10.49 8.69 -4.50
CA ALA A 87 -11.18 9.95 -4.75
C ALA A 87 -10.68 10.65 -6.03
N MET A 88 -9.36 10.69 -6.28
CA MET A 88 -8.83 11.35 -7.47
C MET A 88 -9.29 10.68 -8.78
N PRO A 89 -9.13 9.35 -8.98
CA PRO A 89 -9.72 8.66 -10.13
C PRO A 89 -11.23 8.90 -10.29
N ARG A 90 -11.98 8.81 -9.18
CA ARG A 90 -13.43 9.00 -9.17
C ARG A 90 -13.85 10.39 -9.65
N LEU A 91 -13.13 11.44 -9.22
CA LEU A 91 -13.42 12.82 -9.62
C LEU A 91 -13.00 13.13 -11.06
N ASN A 92 -12.22 12.25 -11.70
CA ASN A 92 -11.67 12.44 -13.04
C ASN A 92 -12.30 11.52 -14.10
N LEU A 93 -13.39 10.83 -13.79
CA LEU A 93 -14.10 9.92 -14.71
C LEU A 93 -14.63 10.62 -15.98
N GLU A 94 -14.79 11.95 -15.97
CA GLU A 94 -15.23 12.73 -17.13
C GLU A 94 -14.08 13.53 -17.78
N THR A 95 -12.83 13.19 -17.44
CA THR A 95 -11.64 13.87 -17.96
C THR A 95 -10.70 12.88 -18.66
N PRO A 96 -9.84 13.33 -19.59
CA PRO A 96 -8.86 12.46 -20.23
C PRO A 96 -7.93 11.70 -19.28
N LEU A 97 -7.82 12.14 -18.02
CA LEU A 97 -7.03 11.50 -16.97
C LEU A 97 -7.60 10.12 -16.58
N TRP A 98 -8.93 9.95 -16.53
CA TRP A 98 -9.57 8.71 -16.05
C TRP A 98 -10.92 8.35 -16.70
N SER A 99 -11.24 8.89 -17.89
CA SER A 99 -12.52 8.62 -18.57
C SER A 99 -12.59 7.33 -19.39
N GLY A 100 -11.48 6.59 -19.49
CA GLY A 100 -11.40 5.35 -20.24
C GLY A 100 -11.67 4.11 -19.39
N PRO A 101 -11.94 2.96 -20.02
CA PRO A 101 -11.96 1.68 -19.31
C PRO A 101 -10.62 1.36 -18.64
N ARG A 102 -10.63 0.45 -17.68
CA ARG A 102 -9.42 -0.02 -16.97
C ARG A 102 -8.26 -0.33 -17.94
N GLY A 103 -7.07 0.14 -17.58
CA GLY A 103 -5.83 -0.10 -18.30
C GLY A 103 -5.68 0.75 -19.57
N THR A 104 -6.51 1.78 -19.74
CA THR A 104 -6.45 2.68 -20.91
C THR A 104 -6.24 4.15 -20.52
N ASN A 105 -6.17 4.45 -19.23
CA ASN A 105 -6.08 5.79 -18.66
C ASN A 105 -4.63 6.23 -18.49
N MET A 106 -4.45 7.48 -18.07
CA MET A 106 -3.13 8.09 -17.96
C MET A 106 -2.26 7.45 -16.87
N LEU A 107 -2.88 6.92 -15.80
CA LEU A 107 -2.20 6.48 -14.58
C LEU A 107 -2.53 5.02 -14.16
N ASP A 108 -3.14 4.23 -15.06
CA ASP A 108 -3.50 2.82 -14.79
C ASP A 108 -2.77 1.84 -15.73
N GLY A 109 -1.68 2.29 -16.35
CA GLY A 109 -0.90 1.52 -17.32
C GLY A 109 -1.34 1.71 -18.77
N GLY A 110 -2.35 2.54 -19.06
CA GLY A 110 -2.70 2.89 -20.44
C GLY A 110 -1.65 3.75 -21.15
N SER A 111 -1.02 4.67 -20.42
CA SER A 111 0.04 5.54 -20.94
C SER A 111 1.37 4.83 -21.14
N PRO A 112 2.04 4.97 -22.30
CA PRO A 112 3.39 4.43 -22.50
C PRO A 112 4.45 5.06 -21.60
N PHE A 113 4.22 6.26 -21.08
CA PHE A 113 5.14 6.99 -20.21
C PHE A 113 4.67 7.02 -18.74
N TYR A 114 3.74 6.12 -18.40
CA TYR A 114 3.37 5.77 -17.02
C TYR A 114 3.09 4.26 -16.95
N ASP A 115 4.15 3.45 -17.01
CA ASP A 115 4.05 1.99 -17.05
C ASP A 115 5.37 1.30 -16.70
N THR A 116 5.38 -0.03 -16.72
CA THR A 116 6.56 -0.87 -16.60
C THR A 116 6.94 -1.51 -17.94
N TYR A 117 8.25 -1.65 -18.15
CA TYR A 117 8.84 -2.28 -19.34
C TYR A 117 9.82 -3.36 -18.93
N GLU A 118 9.70 -4.53 -19.54
CA GLU A 118 10.62 -5.64 -19.29
C GLU A 118 11.98 -5.35 -19.94
N THR A 119 13.06 -5.58 -19.19
CA THR A 119 14.43 -5.35 -19.63
C THR A 119 15.02 -6.60 -20.31
N LYS A 120 16.28 -6.53 -20.73
CA LYS A 120 17.00 -7.64 -21.39
C LYS A 120 17.08 -8.91 -20.52
N ASP A 121 17.25 -8.71 -19.22
CA ASP A 121 17.14 -9.71 -18.18
C ASP A 121 15.67 -10.12 -18.00
N ALA A 122 15.36 -11.34 -18.44
CA ALA A 122 13.99 -11.86 -18.45
C ALA A 122 13.36 -11.80 -17.05
N GLY A 123 12.12 -11.32 -16.99
CA GLY A 123 11.37 -11.14 -15.75
C GLY A 123 11.79 -9.93 -14.89
N LYS A 124 12.79 -9.15 -15.31
CA LYS A 124 13.16 -7.89 -14.67
C LYS A 124 12.53 -6.72 -15.40
N TYR A 125 12.10 -5.71 -14.64
CA TYR A 125 11.33 -4.59 -15.16
C TYR A 125 11.93 -3.25 -14.74
N PHE A 126 11.71 -2.24 -15.57
CA PHE A 126 11.96 -0.84 -15.28
C PHE A 126 10.63 -0.08 -15.29
N SER A 127 10.43 0.77 -14.30
CA SER A 127 9.26 1.66 -14.21
C SER A 127 9.54 2.97 -14.94
N VAL A 128 8.50 3.54 -15.54
CA VAL A 128 8.50 4.85 -16.18
C VAL A 128 7.29 5.64 -15.68
N GLY A 129 7.50 6.88 -15.26
CA GLY A 129 6.47 7.81 -14.80
C GLY A 129 6.67 9.24 -15.32
N ALA A 130 7.19 9.40 -16.54
CA ALA A 130 7.60 10.67 -17.13
C ALA A 130 6.42 11.44 -17.76
N LEU A 131 5.49 11.91 -16.94
CA LEU A 131 4.28 12.61 -17.39
C LEU A 131 4.57 14.03 -17.87
N GLU A 132 5.40 14.78 -17.16
CA GLU A 132 5.71 16.16 -17.47
C GLU A 132 6.67 16.27 -18.67
N PRO A 133 6.55 17.32 -19.52
CA PRO A 133 7.31 17.42 -20.76
C PRO A 133 8.83 17.34 -20.60
N GLN A 134 9.38 17.97 -19.55
CA GLN A 134 10.81 17.98 -19.29
C GLN A 134 11.34 16.61 -18.83
N PHE A 135 10.56 15.87 -18.04
CA PHE A 135 10.94 14.53 -17.59
C PHE A 135 10.87 13.53 -18.75
N TYR A 136 9.86 13.67 -19.61
CA TYR A 136 9.78 12.88 -20.85
C TYR A 136 10.94 13.19 -21.79
N ALA A 137 11.35 14.45 -21.94
CA ALA A 137 12.53 14.79 -22.73
C ALA A 137 13.80 14.12 -22.17
N ALA A 138 13.96 14.07 -20.84
CA ALA A 138 15.05 13.35 -20.19
C ALA A 138 14.97 11.83 -20.44
N LEU A 139 13.77 11.24 -20.36
CA LEU A 139 13.53 9.83 -20.72
C LEU A 139 13.93 9.53 -22.17
N ILE A 140 13.45 10.31 -23.14
CA ILE A 140 13.76 10.13 -24.57
C ILE A 140 15.26 10.23 -24.82
N LYS A 141 15.93 11.19 -24.17
CA LYS A 141 17.38 11.33 -24.23
C LYS A 141 18.10 10.11 -23.66
N GLY A 142 17.72 9.63 -22.47
CA GLY A 142 18.33 8.47 -21.82
C GLY A 142 18.08 7.16 -22.59
N LEU A 143 16.88 7.02 -23.17
CA LEU A 143 16.57 5.93 -24.09
C LEU A 143 17.36 6.02 -25.40
N GLY A 144 17.93 7.18 -25.75
CA GLY A 144 18.76 7.37 -26.93
C GLY A 144 17.97 7.51 -28.23
N PHE A 145 16.74 8.01 -28.15
CA PHE A 145 15.91 8.34 -29.31
C PHE A 145 16.29 9.71 -29.88
N GLN A 146 16.34 9.83 -31.20
CA GLN A 146 16.61 11.11 -31.87
C GLN A 146 15.33 11.93 -32.07
N LYS A 147 15.47 13.24 -32.26
CA LYS A 147 14.33 14.11 -32.56
C LYS A 147 13.64 13.64 -33.84
N GLY A 148 12.33 13.40 -33.77
CA GLY A 148 11.51 12.95 -34.89
C GLY A 148 11.47 11.44 -35.09
N GLU A 149 12.20 10.65 -34.29
CA GLU A 149 12.13 9.17 -34.34
C GLU A 149 10.83 8.64 -33.75
N LEU A 150 10.22 9.40 -32.81
CA LEU A 150 8.98 9.03 -32.14
C LEU A 150 7.83 9.97 -32.53
N PRO A 151 6.60 9.45 -32.64
CA PRO A 151 5.42 10.29 -32.84
C PRO A 151 5.09 11.11 -31.58
N SER A 152 4.24 12.13 -31.71
CA SER A 152 3.85 12.96 -30.56
C SER A 152 3.08 12.15 -29.52
N ARG A 153 3.48 12.28 -28.25
CA ARG A 153 2.81 11.64 -27.11
C ARG A 153 1.45 12.23 -26.76
N ASP A 154 1.20 13.48 -27.18
CA ASP A 154 -0.02 14.22 -26.85
C ASP A 154 -1.24 13.70 -27.64
N ASN A 155 -0.99 12.98 -28.73
CA ASN A 155 -2.03 12.23 -29.43
C ASN A 155 -2.05 10.78 -28.93
N ARG A 156 -3.17 10.37 -28.32
CA ARG A 156 -3.35 9.01 -27.78
C ARG A 156 -3.34 7.92 -28.85
N ASP A 157 -3.66 8.24 -30.10
CA ASP A 157 -3.58 7.29 -31.21
C ASP A 157 -2.14 6.82 -31.46
N ASN A 158 -1.15 7.59 -31.01
CA ASN A 158 0.27 7.25 -31.12
C ASN A 158 0.77 6.37 -29.97
N TRP A 159 -0.02 6.18 -28.90
CA TRP A 159 0.44 5.44 -27.72
C TRP A 159 0.84 3.99 -28.00
N PRO A 160 0.13 3.22 -28.87
CA PRO A 160 0.57 1.88 -29.24
C PRO A 160 1.98 1.87 -29.86
N ALA A 161 2.27 2.80 -30.78
CA ALA A 161 3.58 2.90 -31.43
C ALA A 161 4.69 3.33 -30.44
N LEU A 162 4.39 4.27 -29.54
CA LEU A 162 5.33 4.67 -28.48
C LEU A 162 5.65 3.51 -27.54
N ARG A 163 4.63 2.76 -27.13
CA ARG A 163 4.79 1.58 -26.28
C ARG A 163 5.65 0.52 -26.93
N GLU A 164 5.45 0.24 -28.20
CA GLU A 164 6.27 -0.70 -28.97
C GLU A 164 7.74 -0.25 -29.00
N ALA A 165 7.99 1.03 -29.32
CA ALA A 165 9.33 1.60 -29.36
C ALA A 165 10.03 1.52 -27.98
N PHE A 166 9.33 1.87 -26.91
CA PHE A 166 9.87 1.80 -25.54
C PHE A 166 10.15 0.35 -25.14
N THR A 167 9.22 -0.56 -25.43
CA THR A 167 9.39 -2.00 -25.15
C THR A 167 10.63 -2.54 -25.83
N LYS A 168 10.81 -2.24 -27.12
CA LYS A 168 12.00 -2.64 -27.88
C LYS A 168 13.28 -2.05 -27.26
N ARG A 169 13.26 -0.75 -26.92
CA ARG A 169 14.44 -0.08 -26.37
C ARG A 169 14.83 -0.67 -25.02
N PHE A 170 13.88 -0.81 -24.08
CA PHE A 170 14.18 -1.39 -22.76
C PHE A 170 14.74 -2.81 -22.83
N LYS A 171 14.39 -3.60 -23.87
CA LYS A 171 14.95 -4.94 -24.11
C LYS A 171 16.41 -4.96 -24.57
N GLU A 172 17.01 -3.82 -24.93
CA GLU A 172 18.39 -3.76 -25.42
C GLU A 172 19.45 -3.81 -24.31
N LYS A 173 19.08 -3.42 -23.08
CA LYS A 173 19.98 -3.39 -21.91
C LYS A 173 19.35 -4.08 -20.70
N THR A 174 20.21 -4.54 -19.81
CA THR A 174 19.81 -5.10 -18.51
C THR A 174 19.25 -4.01 -17.59
N ARG A 175 18.51 -4.40 -16.54
CA ARG A 175 17.96 -3.46 -15.55
C ARG A 175 19.05 -2.61 -14.91
N ALA A 176 20.19 -3.20 -14.57
CA ALA A 176 21.34 -2.51 -13.97
C ALA A 176 22.00 -1.50 -14.93
N GLU A 177 22.08 -1.83 -16.22
CA GLU A 177 22.57 -0.88 -17.23
C GLU A 177 21.61 0.30 -17.42
N TRP A 178 20.29 0.08 -17.36
CA TRP A 178 19.31 1.17 -17.37
C TRP A 178 19.36 2.02 -16.12
N GLU A 179 19.54 1.40 -14.96
CA GLU A 179 19.75 2.11 -13.70
C GLU A 179 20.94 3.07 -13.83
N ALA A 180 22.09 2.62 -14.35
CA ALA A 180 23.24 3.48 -14.59
C ALA A 180 23.00 4.62 -15.60
N VAL A 181 22.07 4.45 -16.54
CA VAL A 181 21.70 5.50 -17.52
C VAL A 181 20.81 6.58 -16.89
N PHE A 182 19.90 6.19 -16.01
CA PHE A 182 18.88 7.08 -15.45
C PHE A 182 19.21 7.58 -14.04
N ASP A 183 20.19 6.99 -13.37
CA ASP A 183 20.65 7.44 -12.05
C ASP A 183 21.08 8.91 -12.08
N GLY A 184 20.62 9.67 -11.08
CA GLY A 184 20.84 11.12 -10.99
C GLY A 184 20.12 11.96 -12.05
N THR A 185 19.19 11.40 -12.83
CA THR A 185 18.42 12.15 -13.85
C THR A 185 16.96 12.37 -13.46
N ASP A 186 16.34 13.39 -14.03
CA ASP A 186 14.90 13.68 -13.89
C ASP A 186 14.02 12.89 -14.88
N ALA A 187 14.47 11.73 -15.36
CA ALA A 187 13.74 10.94 -16.35
C ALA A 187 12.49 10.22 -15.81
N CYS A 188 12.27 10.26 -14.49
CA CYS A 188 11.21 9.52 -13.80
C CYS A 188 11.20 8.03 -14.18
N ALA A 189 12.38 7.43 -14.25
CA ALA A 189 12.55 6.04 -14.63
C ALA A 189 13.43 5.33 -13.57
N ALA A 190 12.94 4.23 -13.01
CA ALA A 190 13.60 3.54 -11.91
C ALA A 190 13.43 2.01 -11.99
N PRO A 191 14.38 1.22 -11.47
CA PRO A 191 14.27 -0.25 -11.46
C PRO A 191 13.08 -0.70 -10.59
N VAL A 192 12.34 -1.73 -11.05
CA VAL A 192 11.37 -2.42 -10.21
C VAL A 192 12.12 -3.44 -9.34
N LEU A 193 12.22 -3.17 -8.03
CA LEU A 193 12.94 -4.00 -7.06
C LEU A 193 12.05 -5.09 -6.45
N GLU A 194 12.65 -6.26 -6.24
CA GLU A 194 12.01 -7.41 -5.58
C GLU A 194 12.36 -7.46 -4.09
N GLN A 195 11.49 -8.09 -3.28
CA GLN A 195 11.69 -8.21 -1.83
C GLN A 195 13.00 -8.94 -1.46
N SER A 196 13.38 -9.94 -2.24
CA SER A 196 14.67 -10.64 -2.08
C SER A 196 15.86 -9.70 -2.27
N GLU A 197 15.79 -8.78 -3.22
CA GLU A 197 16.83 -7.80 -3.54
C GLU A 197 16.95 -6.76 -2.42
N LEU A 198 15.81 -6.25 -1.94
CA LEU A 198 15.77 -5.34 -0.79
C LEU A 198 16.35 -5.99 0.47
N ARG A 199 16.00 -7.25 0.74
CA ARG A 199 16.55 -8.01 1.86
C ARG A 199 18.06 -8.20 1.73
N GLN A 200 18.52 -8.60 0.55
CA GLN A 200 19.95 -8.82 0.30
C GLN A 200 20.77 -7.52 0.42
N ALA A 201 20.19 -6.40 0.00
CA ALA A 201 20.80 -5.07 0.11
C ALA A 201 20.74 -4.48 1.54
N GLY A 202 20.09 -5.15 2.49
CA GLY A 202 19.93 -4.65 3.85
C GLY A 202 19.03 -3.42 3.92
N PHE A 203 17.99 -3.35 3.08
CA PHE A 203 17.07 -2.21 3.08
C PHE A 203 16.46 -1.98 4.46
N GLU A 204 16.65 -0.76 4.98
CA GLU A 204 16.20 -0.33 6.29
C GLU A 204 14.74 0.13 6.24
N GLN A 205 13.88 -0.50 7.05
CA GLN A 205 12.53 0.02 7.26
C GLN A 205 12.55 1.16 8.28
N ARG A 206 12.29 2.37 7.80
CA ARG A 206 12.21 3.57 8.64
C ARG A 206 10.79 3.81 9.12
N PRO A 207 10.59 4.42 10.30
CA PRO A 207 9.26 4.84 10.73
C PRO A 207 8.56 5.70 9.67
N ILE A 208 7.29 5.41 9.40
CA ILE A 208 6.49 6.10 8.37
C ILE A 208 6.32 7.61 8.64
N VAL A 209 6.52 8.04 9.89
CA VAL A 209 6.52 9.43 10.31
C VAL A 209 7.72 9.65 11.23
N HIS A 210 8.54 10.66 10.89
CA HIS A 210 9.63 11.10 11.74
C HIS A 210 9.20 12.32 12.57
N LEU A 211 9.36 12.24 13.89
CA LEU A 211 9.12 13.34 14.83
C LEU A 211 10.46 13.69 15.49
N SER A 212 10.84 14.97 15.47
CA SER A 212 12.16 15.42 15.97
C SER A 212 12.33 15.18 17.47
N ASP A 213 11.28 15.44 18.25
CA ASP A 213 11.36 15.49 19.72
C ASP A 213 10.90 14.18 20.38
N THR A 214 10.09 13.41 19.67
CA THR A 214 9.59 12.09 20.11
C THR A 214 9.77 11.06 19.00
N PRO A 215 11.02 10.78 18.58
CA PRO A 215 11.27 9.88 17.47
C PRO A 215 10.82 8.46 17.80
N ALA A 216 10.11 7.84 16.87
CA ALA A 216 9.94 6.39 16.90
C ALA A 216 11.30 5.71 16.76
N ARG A 217 11.49 4.58 17.44
CA ARG A 217 12.70 3.77 17.24
C ARG A 217 12.65 3.14 15.85
N PRO A 218 13.71 3.27 15.04
CA PRO A 218 13.81 2.51 13.79
C PRO A 218 13.88 1.01 14.12
N ILE A 219 13.49 0.19 13.16
CA ILE A 219 13.73 -1.26 13.20
C ILE A 219 14.77 -1.53 12.12
N ALA A 220 16.04 -1.53 12.52
CA ALA A 220 17.13 -1.73 11.58
C ALA A 220 17.05 -3.14 10.95
N ALA A 221 17.64 -3.31 9.76
CA ALA A 221 17.62 -4.61 9.07
C ALA A 221 18.32 -5.68 9.93
N GLU A 222 19.41 -5.29 10.61
CA GLU A 222 20.15 -6.11 11.58
C GLU A 222 19.40 -6.39 12.89
N ASP A 223 18.39 -5.57 13.23
CA ASP A 223 17.56 -5.72 14.44
C ASP A 223 16.29 -6.57 14.18
N GLY A 224 16.31 -7.39 13.13
CA GLY A 224 15.16 -8.23 12.77
C GLY A 224 14.13 -7.54 11.89
N GLY A 225 14.45 -6.43 11.21
CA GLY A 225 13.53 -5.74 10.27
C GLY A 225 13.02 -6.59 9.09
N TRP A 226 13.57 -7.79 8.92
CA TRP A 226 13.16 -8.80 7.93
C TRP A 226 12.63 -10.10 8.57
N GLU A 227 12.57 -10.17 9.90
CA GLU A 227 12.15 -11.33 10.66
C GLU A 227 10.91 -10.98 11.50
N GLY A 228 9.91 -11.84 11.44
CA GLY A 228 8.65 -11.67 12.19
C GLY A 228 8.35 -12.90 13.03
N GLY A 229 7.72 -12.69 14.18
CA GLY A 229 7.19 -13.74 15.03
C GLY A 229 5.67 -13.65 15.13
N ILE A 230 5.00 -14.81 15.19
CA ILE A 230 3.58 -14.87 15.56
C ILE A 230 3.51 -15.05 17.07
N LEU A 231 2.76 -14.18 17.76
CA LEU A 231 2.42 -14.40 19.15
C LEU A 231 1.30 -15.42 19.24
N ALA A 232 1.49 -16.45 20.07
CA ALA A 232 0.44 -17.42 20.33
C ALA A 232 -0.62 -16.81 21.28
N PRO A 233 -1.89 -17.23 21.20
CA PRO A 233 -2.88 -16.84 22.19
C PRO A 233 -2.37 -17.12 23.62
N GLY A 234 -2.42 -16.11 24.48
CA GLY A 234 -1.96 -16.18 25.87
C GLY A 234 -0.51 -15.72 26.09
N THR A 235 0.29 -15.48 25.05
CA THR A 235 1.65 -14.94 25.21
C THR A 235 1.61 -13.56 25.90
N GLY A 236 2.31 -13.42 27.03
CA GLY A 236 2.41 -12.16 27.79
C GLY A 236 1.19 -11.78 28.64
N GLY A 237 0.17 -12.64 28.71
CA GLY A 237 -1.08 -12.34 29.44
C GLY A 237 -0.88 -12.08 30.93
N ASP A 238 -0.23 -13.02 31.64
CA ASP A 238 -0.04 -12.94 33.09
C ASP A 238 0.80 -11.72 33.49
N GLU A 239 1.87 -11.44 32.74
CA GLU A 239 2.73 -10.28 32.94
C GLU A 239 1.96 -8.96 32.73
N THR A 240 1.11 -8.90 31.71
CA THR A 240 0.27 -7.73 31.44
C THR A 240 -0.72 -7.50 32.57
N LEU A 241 -1.43 -8.55 33.02
CA LEU A 241 -2.39 -8.45 34.13
C LEU A 241 -1.71 -8.00 35.42
N LYS A 242 -0.53 -8.52 35.71
CA LYS A 242 0.27 -8.10 36.85
C LYS A 242 0.71 -6.65 36.74
N THR A 243 1.20 -6.22 35.58
CA THR A 243 1.73 -4.86 35.38
C THR A 243 0.62 -3.81 35.41
N TRP A 244 -0.53 -4.08 34.79
CA TRP A 244 -1.59 -3.08 34.63
C TRP A 244 -2.57 -3.07 35.80
N LEU A 245 -2.86 -4.24 36.38
CA LEU A 245 -3.90 -4.41 37.41
C LEU A 245 -3.34 -4.92 38.74
N GLY A 246 -2.07 -5.32 38.79
CA GLY A 246 -1.48 -5.96 39.96
C GLY A 246 -1.92 -7.42 40.15
N TRP A 247 -2.65 -8.01 39.20
CA TRP A 247 -3.29 -9.32 39.36
C TRP A 247 -2.32 -10.49 39.17
N GLU A 248 -2.48 -11.52 40.01
CA GLU A 248 -1.67 -12.75 39.97
C GLU A 248 -2.57 -13.99 39.86
N GLN A 249 -2.17 -14.95 39.03
CA GLN A 249 -2.88 -16.23 38.90
C GLN A 249 -2.82 -17.00 40.22
N GLY A 250 -3.94 -17.61 40.61
CA GLY A 250 -4.14 -18.29 41.89
C GLY A 250 -4.50 -17.35 43.05
N ARG A 251 -4.30 -16.03 42.90
CA ARG A 251 -4.71 -15.02 43.90
C ARG A 251 -5.92 -14.22 43.44
N ASP A 252 -5.86 -13.68 42.23
CA ASP A 252 -6.88 -12.77 41.68
C ASP A 252 -7.71 -13.44 40.58
N TYR A 253 -7.13 -14.40 39.85
CA TYR A 253 -7.80 -15.19 38.81
C TYR A 253 -7.25 -16.62 38.69
N GLU A 254 -8.03 -17.52 38.12
CA GLU A 254 -7.60 -18.81 37.57
C GLU A 254 -7.92 -18.87 36.07
N VAL A 255 -7.22 -19.73 35.33
CA VAL A 255 -7.48 -19.97 33.91
C VAL A 255 -8.23 -21.28 33.77
N ARG A 256 -9.47 -21.23 33.28
CA ARG A 256 -10.22 -22.44 32.93
C ARG A 256 -9.62 -23.14 31.72
N LYS A 257 -9.99 -24.41 31.53
CA LYS A 257 -9.55 -25.22 30.38
C LYS A 257 -9.94 -24.65 29.01
N ASP A 258 -10.96 -23.79 28.94
CA ASP A 258 -11.39 -23.08 27.74
C ASP A 258 -10.69 -21.72 27.55
N GLY A 259 -9.71 -21.40 28.40
CA GLY A 259 -8.94 -20.16 28.36
C GLY A 259 -9.61 -18.98 29.08
N ALA A 260 -10.80 -19.16 29.68
CA ALA A 260 -11.47 -18.09 30.39
C ALA A 260 -10.80 -17.79 31.73
N LEU A 261 -10.56 -16.49 32.00
CA LEU A 261 -10.16 -16.01 33.32
C LEU A 261 -11.37 -16.02 34.26
N VAL A 262 -11.25 -16.71 35.40
CA VAL A 262 -12.29 -16.80 36.43
C VAL A 262 -11.74 -16.39 37.78
N ARG A 263 -12.60 -15.97 38.71
CA ARG A 263 -12.16 -15.67 40.08
C ARG A 263 -11.82 -16.96 40.82
N PRO A 264 -10.76 -17.00 41.63
CA PRO A 264 -10.58 -18.04 42.63
C PRO A 264 -11.68 -17.81 43.67
N ASP A 265 -12.60 -18.76 43.78
CA ASP A 265 -13.49 -18.95 44.92
C ASP A 265 -14.36 -17.73 45.32
N GLY A 266 -15.20 -17.21 44.41
CA GLY A 266 -16.39 -16.40 44.73
C GLY A 266 -16.23 -15.09 45.52
N LYS A 267 -15.03 -14.72 46.01
CA LYS A 267 -14.79 -13.63 46.97
C LYS A 267 -13.75 -12.57 46.51
N SER A 268 -13.29 -12.61 45.27
CA SER A 268 -12.43 -11.55 44.69
C SER A 268 -13.25 -10.45 44.01
N ARG A 269 -12.73 -9.21 43.91
CA ARG A 269 -13.36 -8.08 43.20
C ARG A 269 -12.84 -8.01 41.75
N LEU A 270 -13.54 -8.68 40.82
CA LEU A 270 -13.70 -8.15 39.45
C LEU A 270 -14.65 -6.94 39.47
#